data_AF-A0A5N5GHC5-F1
#
_entry.id   AF-A0A5N5GHC5-F1
#
_cell.length_a   1.000
_cell.length_b   1.000
_cell.length_c   1.000
_cell.angle_alpha   90.00
_cell.angle_beta   90.00
_cell.angle_gamma   90.00
#
_symmetry.space_group_name_H-M   'P 1'
#
loop_
_entity.id
_entity.type
_entity.pdbx_description
1 polymer ?
#
loop_
_entity_poly.entity_id
_entity_poly.type
_entity_poly.pdbx_seq_one_letter_code
_entity_poly.pdbx_strand_id
1 'polypeptide(L)'
;MRRSAIKAANKELERIDAVFISYENASSGLIDPEGIERLCSDLEVDHTDVRVLMLAWKMKAEKQGYFTLEEWRVGLKGLRVDNVNKLKKALPELEKEVGRPSNFVNFYSYAFEYCLTEEKQKSIDIDSICELLNIVLGSQYHSQVDLFTQYLKIQNDYKVINMDQWMGFYRFCNEISFPDLSNYDPELAWPLILDNFVDWIQEK
;
A
#
# COMPACT_ATOMS: atom_id res chain seq x y z
N MET A 1 13.34 30.90 24.22
CA MET A 1 13.17 30.04 23.03
C MET A 1 12.61 28.64 23.36
N ARG A 2 13.25 27.83 24.23
CA ARG A 2 12.81 26.45 24.55
C ARG A 2 11.35 26.31 25.03
N ARG A 3 10.87 27.17 25.94
CA ARG A 3 9.47 27.17 26.41
C ARG A 3 8.44 27.52 25.31
N SER A 4 8.81 28.38 24.36
CA SER A 4 7.94 28.77 23.25
C SER A 4 7.79 27.64 22.23
N ALA A 5 8.88 26.92 21.95
CA ALA A 5 8.86 25.76 21.06
C ALA A 5 8.00 24.61 21.63
N ILE A 6 8.13 24.33 22.94
CA ILE A 6 7.29 23.33 23.62
C ILE A 6 5.80 23.68 23.52
N LYS A 7 5.45 24.95 23.76
CA LYS A 7 4.05 25.41 23.66
C LYS A 7 3.51 25.29 22.23
N ALA A 8 4.33 25.57 21.22
CA ALA A 8 3.93 25.43 19.82
C ALA A 8 3.71 23.97 19.43
N ALA A 9 4.60 23.07 19.85
CA ALA A 9 4.48 21.63 19.61
C ALA A 9 3.23 21.03 20.27
N ASN A 10 2.91 21.45 21.50
CA ASN A 10 1.68 20.99 22.16
C ASN A 10 0.42 21.44 21.40
N LYS A 11 0.39 22.70 20.95
CA LYS A 11 -0.73 23.21 20.14
C LYS A 11 -0.88 22.51 18.80
N GLU A 12 0.23 22.11 18.18
CA GLU A 12 0.22 21.32 16.94
C GLU A 12 -0.36 19.93 17.19
N LEU A 13 0.05 19.26 18.26
CA LEU A 13 -0.49 17.96 18.65
C LEU A 13 -1.99 18.05 18.94
N GLU A 14 -2.45 19.06 19.67
CA GLU A 14 -3.88 19.31 19.92
C GLU A 14 -4.68 19.46 18.61
N ARG A 15 -4.10 20.09 17.58
CA ARG A 15 -4.75 20.22 16.27
C ARG A 15 -4.80 18.89 15.53
N ILE A 16 -3.72 18.12 15.54
CA ILE A 16 -3.67 16.77 14.95
C ILE A 16 -4.74 15.86 15.58
N ASP A 17 -4.84 15.89 16.91
CA ASP A 17 -5.82 15.10 17.66
C ASP A 17 -7.25 15.54 17.36
N ALA A 18 -7.50 16.85 17.26
CA ALA A 18 -8.83 17.37 16.90
C ALA A 18 -9.30 16.88 15.53
N VAL A 19 -8.39 16.70 14.58
CA VAL A 19 -8.73 16.13 13.26
C VAL A 19 -9.08 14.65 13.40
N PHE A 20 -8.33 13.89 14.18
CA PHE A 20 -8.64 12.48 14.46
C PHE A 20 -10.06 12.33 15.03
N ILE A 21 -10.38 13.12 16.06
CA ILE A 21 -11.68 13.09 16.75
C ILE A 21 -12.84 13.42 15.79
N SER A 22 -12.60 14.19 14.73
CA SER A 22 -13.65 14.49 13.73
C SER A 22 -14.05 13.27 12.89
N TYR A 23 -13.18 12.27 12.78
CA TYR A 23 -13.41 11.03 12.04
C TYR A 23 -13.60 9.81 12.94
N GLU A 24 -13.22 9.89 14.22
CA GLU A 24 -13.30 8.76 15.15
C GLU A 24 -14.75 8.30 15.38
N ASN A 25 -14.87 7.01 15.67
CA ASN A 25 -16.05 6.44 16.28
C ASN A 25 -15.90 6.49 17.80
N ALA A 26 -16.79 7.24 18.46
CA ALA A 26 -16.73 7.48 19.90
C ALA A 26 -16.87 6.20 20.77
N SER A 27 -17.37 5.10 20.20
CA SER A 27 -17.51 3.82 20.93
C SER A 27 -16.24 2.97 20.85
N SER A 28 -15.54 2.97 19.71
CA SER A 28 -14.31 2.20 19.52
C SER A 28 -13.04 3.00 19.85
N GLY A 29 -13.10 4.33 19.79
CA GLY A 29 -11.93 5.21 19.89
C GLY A 29 -10.99 5.12 18.68
N LEU A 30 -11.48 4.59 17.55
CA LEU A 30 -10.74 4.40 16.31
C LEU A 30 -11.42 5.18 15.18
N ILE A 31 -10.66 5.56 14.18
CA ILE A 31 -11.24 5.83 12.85
C ILE A 31 -11.51 4.45 12.25
N ASP A 32 -12.78 4.10 12.09
CA ASP A 32 -13.27 2.85 11.51
C ASP A 32 -13.61 3.04 10.01
N PRO A 33 -14.13 2.03 9.29
CA PRO A 33 -14.43 2.16 7.87
C PRO A 33 -15.28 3.38 7.53
N GLU A 34 -16.32 3.69 8.33
CA GLU A 34 -17.16 4.87 8.16
C GLU A 34 -16.39 6.18 8.38
N GLY A 35 -15.46 6.19 9.34
CA GLY A 35 -14.51 7.28 9.53
C GLY A 35 -13.58 7.47 8.33
N ILE A 36 -13.05 6.38 7.76
CA ILE A 36 -12.17 6.39 6.59
C ILE A 36 -12.93 6.87 5.35
N GLU A 37 -14.17 6.45 5.14
CA GLU A 37 -15.01 6.93 4.02
C GLU A 37 -15.21 8.45 4.08
N ARG A 38 -15.51 8.99 5.26
CA ARG A 38 -15.62 10.44 5.48
C ARG A 38 -14.30 11.16 5.21
N LEU A 39 -13.19 10.59 5.69
CA LEU A 39 -11.85 11.12 5.41
C LEU A 39 -11.55 11.13 3.91
N CYS A 40 -11.82 10.04 3.20
CA CYS A 40 -11.60 9.95 1.75
C CYS A 40 -12.44 10.99 0.99
N SER A 41 -13.69 11.21 1.41
CA SER A 41 -14.55 12.25 0.87
C SER A 41 -13.94 13.65 1.02
N ASP A 42 -13.45 14.01 2.21
CA ASP A 42 -12.81 15.31 2.47
C ASP A 42 -11.45 15.46 1.74
N LEU A 43 -10.75 14.35 1.51
CA LEU A 43 -9.52 14.32 0.71
C LEU A 43 -9.79 14.37 -0.80
N GLU A 44 -11.04 14.20 -1.25
CA GLU A 44 -11.45 14.05 -2.64
C GLU A 44 -10.71 12.89 -3.35
N VAL A 45 -10.64 11.75 -2.67
CA VAL A 45 -10.09 10.51 -3.20
C VAL A 45 -11.11 9.38 -3.04
N ASP A 46 -11.04 8.36 -3.90
CA ASP A 46 -11.82 7.14 -3.69
C ASP A 46 -11.24 6.35 -2.52
N HIS A 47 -12.08 5.59 -1.81
CA HIS A 47 -11.64 4.71 -0.73
C HIS A 47 -10.74 3.56 -1.22
N THR A 48 -10.80 3.21 -2.51
CA THR A 48 -9.89 2.26 -3.16
C THR A 48 -8.67 2.92 -3.80
N ASP A 49 -8.50 4.23 -3.65
CA ASP A 49 -7.37 4.97 -4.21
C ASP A 49 -6.06 4.57 -3.51
N VAL A 50 -5.00 4.33 -4.30
CA VAL A 50 -3.68 3.94 -3.77
C VAL A 50 -3.14 4.93 -2.74
N ARG A 51 -3.52 6.21 -2.82
CA ARG A 51 -3.12 7.24 -1.86
C ARG A 51 -3.63 6.97 -0.46
N VAL A 52 -4.77 6.28 -0.30
CA VAL A 52 -5.27 5.84 1.01
C VAL A 52 -4.36 4.76 1.60
N LEU A 53 -3.90 3.82 0.77
CA LEU A 53 -2.91 2.81 1.17
C LEU A 53 -1.54 3.44 1.48
N MET A 54 -1.12 4.46 0.74
CA MET A 54 0.11 5.22 1.04
C MET A 54 0.00 5.99 2.36
N LEU A 55 -1.18 6.51 2.69
CA LEU A 55 -1.44 7.13 4.00
C LEU A 55 -1.33 6.10 5.13
N ALA A 56 -1.94 4.92 4.96
CA ALA A 56 -1.82 3.82 5.91
C ALA A 56 -0.34 3.44 6.14
N TRP A 57 0.44 3.32 5.07
CA TRP A 57 1.89 3.10 5.14
C TRP A 57 2.61 4.20 5.92
N LYS A 58 2.29 5.47 5.66
CA LYS A 58 2.91 6.61 6.35
C LYS A 58 2.57 6.65 7.83
N MET A 59 1.36 6.25 8.19
CA MET A 59 0.88 6.10 9.57
C MET A 59 1.44 4.86 10.27
N LYS A 60 1.97 3.91 9.49
CA LYS A 60 2.32 2.55 9.93
C LYS A 60 1.11 1.83 10.51
N ALA A 61 -0.02 1.95 9.84
CA ALA A 61 -1.27 1.35 10.30
C ALA A 61 -1.16 -0.18 10.30
N GLU A 62 -1.50 -0.81 11.42
CA GLU A 62 -1.37 -2.26 11.61
C GLU A 62 -2.60 -3.02 11.10
N LYS A 63 -3.78 -2.40 11.12
CA LYS A 63 -5.05 -3.05 10.78
C LYS A 63 -5.74 -2.38 9.60
N GLN A 64 -6.07 -3.16 8.57
CA GLN A 64 -6.83 -2.67 7.42
C GLN A 64 -8.19 -2.10 7.84
N GLY A 65 -8.51 -0.89 7.35
CA GLY A 65 -9.78 -0.24 7.59
C GLY A 65 -9.90 0.42 8.97
N TYR A 66 -8.81 0.52 9.75
CA TYR A 66 -8.80 1.18 11.04
C TYR A 66 -7.55 2.03 11.24
N PHE A 67 -7.71 3.18 11.89
CA PHE A 67 -6.59 3.97 12.40
C PHE A 67 -6.77 4.28 13.89
N THR A 68 -5.72 4.04 14.66
CA THR A 68 -5.56 4.50 16.04
C THR A 68 -5.06 5.96 16.07
N LEU A 69 -5.24 6.61 17.22
CA LEU A 69 -4.74 7.98 17.42
C LEU A 69 -3.20 8.05 17.30
N GLU A 70 -2.48 7.01 17.72
CA GLU A 70 -1.02 6.99 17.65
C GLU A 70 -0.50 6.86 16.22
N GLU A 71 -1.07 5.95 15.43
CA GLU A 71 -0.77 5.82 13.98
C GLU A 71 -1.08 7.14 13.25
N TRP A 72 -2.23 7.75 13.55
CA TRP A 72 -2.61 9.05 13.00
C TRP A 72 -1.58 10.15 13.32
N ARG A 73 -1.17 10.25 14.59
CA ARG A 73 -0.13 11.20 15.03
C ARG A 73 1.20 10.95 14.34
N VAL A 74 1.61 9.70 14.16
CA VAL A 74 2.83 9.33 13.43
C VAL A 74 2.76 9.84 12.00
N GLY A 75 1.66 9.55 11.29
CA GLY A 75 1.48 9.95 9.90
C GLY A 75 1.46 11.45 9.72
N LEU A 76 0.62 12.17 10.48
CA LEU A 76 0.45 13.61 10.31
C LEU A 76 1.70 14.40 10.72
N LYS A 77 2.42 13.98 11.78
CA LYS A 77 3.74 14.56 12.10
C LYS A 77 4.76 14.28 11.01
N GLY A 78 4.78 13.05 10.47
CA GLY A 78 5.65 12.64 9.38
C GLY A 78 5.42 13.45 8.10
N LEU A 79 4.18 13.87 7.84
CA LEU A 79 3.78 14.73 6.73
C LEU A 79 3.86 16.23 7.05
N ARG A 80 4.09 16.60 8.33
CA ARG A 80 4.08 17.98 8.83
C ARG A 80 2.76 18.71 8.55
N VAL A 81 1.65 18.01 8.78
CA VAL A 81 0.28 18.52 8.61
C VAL A 81 -0.51 18.41 9.91
N ASP A 82 -1.47 19.32 10.09
CA ASP A 82 -2.26 19.44 11.33
C ASP A 82 -3.75 19.70 11.05
N ASN A 83 -4.19 19.53 9.79
CA ASN A 83 -5.58 19.63 9.36
C ASN A 83 -5.79 18.93 8.02
N VAL A 84 -7.04 18.59 7.69
CA VAL A 84 -7.40 17.83 6.49
C VAL A 84 -7.03 18.54 5.18
N ASN A 85 -7.17 19.88 5.12
CA ASN A 85 -6.80 20.65 3.93
C ASN A 85 -5.30 20.56 3.62
N LYS A 86 -4.46 20.57 4.66
CA LYS A 86 -3.01 20.35 4.50
C LYS A 86 -2.70 18.90 4.14
N LEU A 87 -3.40 17.94 4.74
CA LEU A 87 -3.26 16.51 4.42
C LEU A 87 -3.56 16.24 2.95
N LYS A 88 -4.68 16.74 2.43
CA LYS A 88 -5.05 16.68 1.01
C LYS A 88 -3.95 17.22 0.09
N LYS A 89 -3.39 18.38 0.42
CA LYS A 89 -2.28 18.99 -0.33
C LYS A 89 -0.96 18.24 -0.21
N ALA A 90 -0.81 17.39 0.80
CA ALA A 90 0.40 16.59 1.00
C ALA A 90 0.37 15.26 0.23
N LEU A 91 -0.79 14.80 -0.25
CA LEU A 91 -0.91 13.53 -0.99
C LEU A 91 0.05 13.44 -2.20
N PRO A 92 0.18 14.47 -3.07
CA PRO A 92 1.12 14.39 -4.20
C PRO A 92 2.59 14.31 -3.77
N GLU A 93 2.94 14.89 -2.63
CA GLU A 93 4.30 14.78 -2.09
C GLU A 93 4.54 13.42 -1.43
N LEU A 94 3.50 12.81 -0.84
CA LEU A 94 3.54 11.44 -0.34
C LEU A 94 3.73 10.44 -1.48
N GLU A 95 3.04 10.62 -2.61
CA GLU A 95 3.25 9.78 -3.81
C GLU A 95 4.71 9.83 -4.28
N LYS A 96 5.30 11.03 -4.34
CA LYS A 96 6.72 11.20 -4.67
C LYS A 96 7.66 10.58 -3.64
N GLU A 97 7.29 10.62 -2.36
CA GLU A 97 8.05 9.99 -1.29
C GLU A 97 8.04 8.46 -1.45
N VAL A 98 6.86 7.88 -1.67
CA VAL A 98 6.66 6.44 -1.86
C VAL A 98 7.34 5.95 -3.14
N GLY A 99 7.30 6.72 -4.22
CA GLY A 99 7.93 6.37 -5.50
C GLY A 99 9.46 6.31 -5.50
N ARG A 100 10.14 6.67 -4.40
CA ARG A 100 11.59 6.47 -4.28
C ARG A 100 11.91 4.98 -4.17
N PRO A 101 12.92 4.43 -4.86
CA PRO A 101 13.14 2.98 -4.93
C PRO A 101 13.14 2.25 -3.58
N SER A 102 13.86 2.77 -2.58
CA SER A 102 13.91 2.17 -1.24
C SER A 102 12.57 2.22 -0.51
N ASN A 103 11.81 3.31 -0.68
CA ASN A 103 10.51 3.48 -0.07
C ASN A 103 9.47 2.62 -0.76
N PHE A 104 9.54 2.51 -2.09
CA PHE A 104 8.59 1.72 -2.87
C PHE A 104 8.71 0.24 -2.51
N VAL A 105 9.93 -0.31 -2.36
CA VAL A 105 10.12 -1.69 -1.88
C VAL A 105 9.47 -1.89 -0.51
N ASN A 106 9.64 -0.94 0.41
CA ASN A 106 9.04 -1.02 1.74
C ASN A 106 7.51 -0.89 1.69
N PHE A 107 6.98 0.03 0.88
CA PHE A 107 5.56 0.23 0.65
C PHE A 107 4.91 -1.00 0.01
N TYR A 108 5.56 -1.59 -0.99
CA TYR A 108 5.08 -2.78 -1.69
C TYR A 108 5.00 -3.99 -0.74
N SER A 109 6.01 -4.20 0.11
CA SER A 109 5.95 -5.22 1.18
C SER A 109 4.82 -4.92 2.17
N TYR A 110 4.70 -3.67 2.62
CA TYR A 110 3.66 -3.25 3.55
C TYR A 110 2.25 -3.45 2.98
N ALA A 111 2.03 -3.16 1.70
CA ALA A 111 0.74 -3.33 1.05
C ALA A 111 0.22 -4.77 1.17
N PHE A 112 1.10 -5.76 1.01
CA PHE A 112 0.76 -7.16 1.21
C PHE A 112 0.48 -7.47 2.68
N GLU A 113 1.34 -7.03 3.61
CA GLU A 113 1.14 -7.25 5.04
C GLU A 113 -0.16 -6.64 5.55
N TYR A 114 -0.50 -5.45 5.06
CA TYR A 114 -1.72 -4.73 5.44
C TYR A 114 -2.99 -5.48 5.03
N CYS A 115 -2.94 -6.28 3.96
CA CYS A 115 -4.04 -7.14 3.53
C CYS A 115 -4.12 -8.49 4.25
N LEU A 116 -3.19 -8.81 5.16
CA LEU A 116 -3.27 -10.00 6.01
C LEU A 116 -4.16 -9.70 7.22
N THR A 117 -5.44 -10.02 7.13
CA THR A 117 -6.43 -9.65 8.15
C THR A 117 -6.54 -10.62 9.32
N GLU A 118 -5.94 -11.82 9.22
CA GLU A 118 -5.96 -12.84 10.29
C GLU A 118 -4.56 -13.11 10.86
N GLU A 119 -4.44 -13.31 12.18
CA GLU A 119 -3.15 -13.45 12.90
C GLU A 119 -2.20 -14.52 12.35
N LYS A 120 -2.72 -15.57 11.70
CA LYS A 120 -1.93 -16.69 11.16
C LYS A 120 -1.90 -16.72 9.64
N GLN A 121 -2.54 -15.76 8.98
CA GLN A 121 -2.55 -15.65 7.52
C GLN A 121 -1.15 -15.27 7.04
N LYS A 122 -0.66 -16.00 6.04
CA LYS A 122 0.66 -15.76 5.42
C LYS A 122 0.57 -15.60 3.90
N SER A 123 -0.66 -15.56 3.39
CA SER A 123 -0.97 -15.60 1.98
C SER A 123 -2.33 -14.97 1.71
N ILE A 124 -2.47 -14.33 0.56
CA ILE A 124 -3.68 -13.66 0.10
C ILE A 124 -4.24 -14.45 -1.08
N ASP A 125 -5.57 -14.53 -1.21
CA ASP A 125 -6.21 -15.18 -2.36
C ASP A 125 -5.91 -14.46 -3.69
N ILE A 126 -6.12 -15.19 -4.80
CA ILE A 126 -5.78 -14.70 -6.13
C ILE A 126 -6.55 -13.44 -6.54
N ASP A 127 -7.84 -13.36 -6.18
CA ASP A 127 -8.68 -12.23 -6.60
C ASP A 127 -8.22 -10.95 -5.90
N SER A 128 -8.02 -11.01 -4.58
CA SER A 128 -7.48 -9.90 -3.79
C SER A 128 -6.08 -9.49 -4.24
N ILE A 129 -5.21 -10.44 -4.61
CA ILE A 129 -3.87 -10.13 -5.15
C ILE A 129 -3.96 -9.41 -6.49
N CYS A 130 -4.86 -9.84 -7.38
CA CYS A 130 -5.04 -9.18 -8.67
C CYS A 130 -5.46 -7.71 -8.49
N GLU A 131 -6.36 -7.44 -7.54
CA GLU A 131 -6.75 -6.07 -7.20
C GLU A 131 -5.57 -5.28 -6.63
N LEU A 132 -4.85 -5.85 -5.66
CA LEU A 132 -3.72 -5.18 -5.03
C LEU A 132 -2.60 -4.87 -6.04
N LEU A 133 -2.26 -5.79 -6.94
CA LEU A 133 -1.28 -5.57 -8.01
C LEU A 133 -1.65 -4.38 -8.89
N ASN A 134 -2.93 -4.28 -9.28
CA ASN A 134 -3.42 -3.15 -10.07
C ASN A 134 -3.29 -1.82 -9.30
N ILE A 135 -3.60 -1.83 -8.00
CA ILE A 135 -3.50 -0.65 -7.14
C ILE A 135 -2.05 -0.18 -7.01
N VAL A 136 -1.10 -1.10 -6.74
CA VAL A 136 0.28 -0.70 -6.39
C VAL A 136 1.25 -0.65 -7.57
N LEU A 137 1.05 -1.46 -8.61
CA LEU A 137 1.96 -1.56 -9.77
C LEU A 137 1.32 -1.19 -11.10
N GLY A 138 -0.02 -1.14 -11.19
CA GLY A 138 -0.74 -1.01 -12.46
C GLY A 138 -0.41 0.26 -13.25
N SER A 139 -0.03 1.35 -12.58
CA SER A 139 0.36 2.60 -13.26
C SER A 139 1.75 2.53 -13.90
N GLN A 140 2.69 1.79 -13.30
CA GLN A 140 4.08 1.73 -13.75
C GLN A 140 4.37 0.49 -14.63
N TYR A 141 3.75 -0.64 -14.31
CA TYR A 141 3.99 -1.94 -14.93
C TYR A 141 2.71 -2.53 -15.52
N HIS A 142 1.88 -1.69 -16.14
CA HIS A 142 0.55 -2.04 -16.64
C HIS A 142 0.54 -3.36 -17.42
N SER A 143 1.41 -3.51 -18.43
CA SER A 143 1.41 -4.70 -19.28
C SER A 143 1.84 -5.98 -18.55
N GLN A 144 2.81 -5.88 -17.63
CA GLN A 144 3.23 -7.00 -16.80
C GLN A 144 2.11 -7.41 -15.84
N VAL A 145 1.47 -6.43 -15.18
CA VAL A 145 0.36 -6.65 -14.24
C VAL A 145 -0.83 -7.29 -14.95
N ASP A 146 -1.21 -6.79 -16.12
CA ASP A 146 -2.33 -7.34 -16.90
C ASP A 146 -2.08 -8.80 -17.30
N LEU A 147 -0.89 -9.12 -17.81
CA LEU A 147 -0.56 -10.50 -18.19
C LEU A 147 -0.45 -11.42 -16.98
N PHE A 148 0.17 -10.97 -15.89
CA PHE A 148 0.31 -11.78 -14.69
C PHE A 148 -1.04 -12.04 -14.03
N THR A 149 -1.91 -11.02 -13.91
CA THR A 149 -3.27 -11.21 -13.39
C THR A 149 -4.12 -12.11 -14.29
N GLN A 150 -3.95 -12.05 -15.61
CA GLN A 150 -4.59 -13.00 -16.52
C GLN A 150 -4.10 -14.43 -16.24
N TYR A 151 -2.79 -14.63 -16.14
CA TYR A 151 -2.19 -15.93 -15.82
C TYR A 151 -2.70 -16.47 -14.48
N LEU A 152 -2.66 -15.67 -13.42
CA LEU A 152 -3.11 -16.06 -12.08
C LEU A 152 -4.56 -16.56 -12.06
N LYS A 153 -5.44 -15.99 -12.89
CA LYS A 153 -6.86 -16.34 -12.99
C LYS A 153 -7.13 -17.65 -13.75
N ILE A 154 -6.22 -18.09 -14.62
CA ILE A 154 -6.43 -19.30 -15.45
C ILE A 154 -5.64 -20.51 -14.94
N GLN A 155 -4.52 -20.29 -14.25
CA GLN A 155 -3.73 -21.36 -13.66
C GLN A 155 -4.50 -22.03 -12.51
N ASN A 156 -4.21 -23.30 -12.23
CA ASN A 156 -4.92 -24.09 -11.22
C ASN A 156 -4.06 -24.55 -10.03
N ASP A 157 -2.75 -24.36 -10.11
CA ASP A 157 -1.77 -24.86 -9.15
C ASP A 157 -1.75 -24.03 -7.86
N TYR A 158 -2.06 -22.74 -7.96
CA TYR A 158 -2.05 -21.78 -6.87
C TYR A 158 -3.46 -21.23 -6.62
N LYS A 159 -3.85 -21.18 -5.35
CA LYS A 159 -5.09 -20.52 -4.88
C LYS A 159 -4.81 -19.29 -4.03
N VAL A 160 -3.56 -19.09 -3.64
CA VAL A 160 -3.08 -17.99 -2.80
C VAL A 160 -1.67 -17.61 -3.20
N ILE A 161 -1.27 -16.39 -2.89
CA ILE A 161 0.08 -15.85 -3.09
C ILE A 161 0.67 -15.49 -1.74
N ASN A 162 1.92 -15.89 -1.49
CA ASN A 162 2.67 -15.55 -0.28
C ASN A 162 3.62 -14.35 -0.52
N MET A 163 4.26 -13.86 0.55
CA MET A 163 5.18 -12.71 0.49
C MET A 163 6.35 -12.90 -0.49
N ASP A 164 6.90 -14.11 -0.57
CA ASP A 164 8.05 -14.39 -1.46
C ASP A 164 7.66 -14.26 -2.93
N GLN A 165 6.51 -14.82 -3.31
CA GLN A 165 5.94 -14.71 -4.66
C GLN A 165 5.57 -13.26 -5.00
N TRP A 166 4.97 -12.55 -4.04
CA TRP A 166 4.62 -11.13 -4.16
C TRP A 166 5.85 -10.27 -4.45
N MET A 167 6.89 -10.38 -3.62
CA MET A 167 8.16 -9.66 -3.78
C MET A 167 8.90 -10.10 -5.05
N GLY A 168 8.82 -11.38 -5.39
CA GLY A 168 9.38 -11.93 -6.63
C GLY A 168 8.79 -11.26 -7.87
N PHE A 169 7.47 -11.02 -7.89
CA PHE A 169 6.85 -10.33 -9.03
C PHE A 169 7.32 -8.88 -9.17
N TYR A 170 7.51 -8.15 -8.05
CA TYR A 170 8.11 -6.82 -8.14
C TYR A 170 9.55 -6.88 -8.65
N ARG A 171 10.36 -7.84 -8.19
CA ARG A 171 11.72 -8.07 -8.73
C ARG A 171 11.67 -8.34 -10.23
N PHE A 172 10.74 -9.20 -10.67
CA PHE A 172 10.52 -9.51 -12.09
C PHE A 172 10.25 -8.24 -12.91
N CYS A 173 9.33 -7.38 -12.45
CA CYS A 173 9.00 -6.11 -13.11
C CYS A 173 10.21 -5.15 -13.26
N ASN A 174 11.18 -5.20 -12.35
CA ASN A 174 12.35 -4.33 -12.38
C ASN A 174 13.54 -4.92 -13.17
N GLU A 175 13.72 -6.24 -13.12
CA GLU A 175 14.92 -6.91 -13.64
C GLU A 175 14.73 -7.54 -15.01
N ILE A 176 13.50 -7.93 -15.38
CA ILE A 176 13.23 -8.66 -16.61
C ILE A 176 12.77 -7.71 -17.72
N SER A 177 13.39 -7.87 -18.89
CA SER A 177 13.03 -7.18 -20.12
C SER A 177 11.65 -7.66 -20.57
N PHE A 178 10.75 -6.73 -20.83
CA PHE A 178 9.37 -7.04 -21.16
C PHE A 178 8.95 -6.25 -22.40
N PRO A 179 8.29 -6.88 -23.39
CA PRO A 179 7.65 -8.21 -23.35
C PRO A 179 8.49 -9.40 -23.86
N ASP A 180 9.74 -9.18 -24.27
CA ASP A 180 10.55 -10.22 -24.94
C ASP A 180 11.18 -11.26 -24.00
N LEU A 181 11.30 -10.95 -22.71
CA LEU A 181 11.81 -11.85 -21.66
C LEU A 181 13.24 -12.35 -21.95
N SER A 182 14.00 -11.63 -22.76
CA SER A 182 15.26 -12.13 -23.34
C SER A 182 16.36 -12.37 -22.31
N ASN A 183 16.26 -11.72 -21.15
CA ASN A 183 17.20 -11.86 -20.04
C ASN A 183 16.62 -12.69 -18.88
N TYR A 184 15.51 -13.40 -19.09
CA TYR A 184 14.99 -14.35 -18.11
C TYR A 184 15.90 -15.58 -18.04
N ASP A 185 16.23 -16.00 -16.83
CA ASP A 185 17.02 -17.18 -16.54
C ASP A 185 16.34 -17.99 -15.42
N PRO A 186 15.79 -19.18 -15.73
CA PRO A 186 15.11 -20.04 -14.76
C PRO A 186 16.08 -20.68 -13.74
N GLU A 187 17.39 -20.59 -13.94
CA GLU A 187 18.38 -21.04 -12.94
C GLU A 187 18.54 -20.03 -11.79
N LEU A 188 18.05 -18.79 -11.95
CA LEU A 188 17.97 -17.83 -10.87
C LEU A 188 16.86 -18.23 -9.88
N ALA A 189 16.98 -17.80 -8.62
CA ALA A 189 16.04 -18.13 -7.55
C ALA A 189 14.70 -17.36 -7.69
N TRP A 190 14.00 -17.55 -8.79
CA TRP A 190 12.62 -17.08 -8.99
C TRP A 190 11.64 -18.00 -8.26
N PRO A 191 10.53 -17.44 -7.74
CA PRO A 191 9.42 -18.27 -7.30
C PRO A 191 8.87 -19.06 -8.50
N LEU A 192 8.62 -20.37 -8.31
CA LEU A 192 8.16 -21.26 -9.39
C LEU A 192 6.94 -20.75 -10.18
N ILE A 193 6.06 -19.99 -9.54
CA ILE A 193 4.90 -19.38 -10.20
C ILE A 193 5.31 -18.38 -11.31
N LEU A 194 6.48 -17.74 -11.17
CA LEU A 194 7.02 -16.82 -12.18
C LEU A 194 7.70 -17.57 -13.32
N ASP A 195 8.36 -18.70 -13.04
CA ASP A 195 8.85 -19.61 -14.11
C ASP A 195 7.69 -20.07 -14.98
N ASN A 196 6.63 -20.59 -14.35
CA ASN A 196 5.43 -21.04 -15.04
C ASN A 196 4.72 -19.90 -15.79
N PHE A 197 4.79 -18.67 -15.28
CA PHE A 197 4.25 -17.49 -15.95
C PHE A 197 5.03 -17.14 -17.23
N VAL A 198 6.35 -17.24 -17.19
CA VAL A 198 7.21 -17.02 -18.36
C VAL A 198 6.94 -18.07 -19.43
N ASP A 199 6.88 -19.35 -19.04
CA ASP A 199 6.52 -20.45 -19.95
C ASP A 199 5.16 -20.18 -20.62
N TRP A 200 4.18 -19.77 -19.83
CA TRP A 200 2.86 -19.41 -20.33
C TRP A 200 2.85 -18.23 -21.31
N ILE A 201 3.71 -17.22 -21.12
CA ILE A 201 3.85 -16.12 -22.09
C ILE A 201 4.46 -16.63 -23.40
N GLN A 202 5.47 -17.51 -23.33
CA GLN A 202 6.18 -18.01 -24.50
C GLN A 202 5.37 -19.02 -25.33
N GLU A 203 4.42 -19.71 -24.71
CA GLU A 203 3.49 -20.63 -25.40
C GLU A 203 2.35 -19.92 -26.16
N LYS A 204 2.12 -18.63 -25.91
CA LYS A 204 1.12 -17.81 -26.60
C LYS A 204 1.59 -17.32 -27.97
#